data_AF-A0A958ZJN3-F1
#
_entry.id   AF-A0A958ZJN3-F1
#
_cell.length_a   1.000
_cell.length_b   1.000
_cell.length_c   1.000
_cell.angle_alpha   90.00
_cell.angle_beta   90.00
_cell.angle_gamma   90.00
#
_symmetry.space_group_name_H-M   'P 1'
#
loop_
_entity.id
_entity.type
_entity.pdbx_description
1 polymer ?
#
loop_
_entity_poly.entity_id
_entity_poly.type
_entity_poly.pdbx_seq_one_letter_code
_entity_poly.pdbx_strand_id
1 'polypeptide(L)' 'MKPLQLVDLQTQYQKIESEINAAVLGVLRSCAFINGPDVGAFREEFEQYLGVKHVIPCA' A
#
# COMPACT_ATOMS: atom_id res chain seq x y z
N MET A 1 12.99 24.36 -14.29
CA MET A 1 11.82 23.59 -14.76
C MET A 1 11.93 22.18 -14.22
N LYS A 2 10.89 21.67 -13.53
CA LYS A 2 10.83 20.25 -13.19
C LYS A 2 10.63 19.47 -14.51
N PRO A 3 11.35 18.36 -14.74
CA PRO A 3 11.09 17.52 -15.91
C PRO A 3 9.64 17.03 -15.88
N LEU A 4 8.92 17.15 -17.00
CA LEU A 4 7.55 16.66 -17.09
C LEU A 4 7.59 15.12 -17.17
N GLN A 5 7.22 14.47 -16.08
CA GLN A 5 7.11 13.01 -16.01
C GLN A 5 5.72 12.58 -16.51
N LEU A 6 5.66 11.47 -17.25
CA LEU A 6 4.38 10.90 -17.71
C LEU A 6 3.46 10.54 -16.52
N VAL A 7 4.03 10.09 -15.41
CA VAL A 7 3.35 9.87 -14.12
C VAL A 7 4.25 10.42 -13.00
N ASP A 8 3.76 11.42 -12.27
CA ASP A 8 4.51 12.04 -11.16
C ASP A 8 4.30 11.31 -9.84
N LEU A 9 5.00 10.18 -9.68
CA LEU A 9 4.99 9.41 -8.44
C LEU A 9 5.74 10.12 -7.30
N GLN A 10 6.66 11.05 -7.61
CA GLN A 10 7.43 11.75 -6.59
C GLN A 10 6.52 12.68 -5.78
N THR A 11 5.75 13.53 -6.47
CA THR A 11 4.81 14.43 -5.79
C THR A 11 3.66 13.65 -5.16
N GLN A 12 3.26 12.50 -5.72
CA GLN A 12 2.29 11.61 -5.09
C GLN A 12 2.82 11.05 -3.76
N TYR A 13 4.02 10.47 -3.74
CA TYR A 13 4.65 9.95 -2.53
C TYR A 13 4.80 11.03 -1.46
N GLN A 14 5.27 12.22 -1.82
CA GLN A 14 5.43 13.35 -0.88
C GLN A 14 4.13 13.72 -0.14
N LYS A 15 2.96 13.51 -0.75
CA LYS A 15 1.67 13.80 -0.10
C LYS A 15 1.28 12.79 0.98
N ILE A 16 1.76 11.56 0.88
CA ILE A 16 1.41 10.43 1.75
C ILE A 16 2.65 9.80 2.42
N GLU A 17 3.77 10.52 2.42
CA GLU A 17 5.09 10.03 2.85
C GLU A 17 5.07 9.55 4.30
N SER A 18 4.46 10.32 5.20
CA SER A 18 4.37 9.99 6.62
C SER A 18 3.62 8.68 6.87
N GLU A 19 2.53 8.45 6.14
CA GLU A 19 1.71 7.24 6.26
C GLU A 19 2.44 6.02 5.69
N ILE A 20 3.04 6.16 4.50
CA ILE A 20 3.84 5.09 3.88
C ILE A 20 5.02 4.71 4.78
N ASN A 21 5.78 5.69 5.28
CA ASN A 21 6.94 5.43 6.12
C ASN A 21 6.56 4.71 7.42
N ALA A 22 5.45 5.10 8.04
CA ALA A 22 4.94 4.42 9.23
C ALA A 22 4.58 2.94 8.93
N ALA A 23 3.87 2.67 7.84
CA ALA A 23 3.48 1.31 7.45
C ALA A 23 4.71 0.44 7.12
N VAL A 24 5.64 0.96 6.31
CA VAL A 24 6.88 0.25 5.94
C VAL A 24 7.73 -0.08 7.17
N LEU A 25 7.91 0.88 8.07
CA LEU A 25 8.64 0.64 9.33
C LEU A 25 7.91 -0.38 10.23
N GLY A 26 6.58 -0.41 10.20
CA GLY A 26 5.77 -1.43 10.88
C GLY A 26 6.08 -2.84 10.39
N VAL A 27 6.06 -3.05 9.07
CA VAL A 27 6.41 -4.35 8.45
C VAL A 27 7.84 -4.74 8.80
N LEU A 28 8.81 -3.82 8.66
CA LEU A 28 10.22 -4.07 8.99
C LEU A 28 10.43 -4.49 10.45
N ARG A 29 9.70 -3.86 11.39
CA ARG A 29 9.79 -4.20 12.83
C ARG A 29 9.16 -5.56 13.15
N SER A 30 8.09 -5.92 12.45
CA SER A 30 7.38 -7.18 12.65
C SER A 30 8.05 -8.37 11.96
N CYS A 31 8.92 -8.12 10.97
CA CYS A 31 9.51 -9.11 10.07
C CYS A 31 8.46 -9.95 9.29
N ALA A 32 7.20 -9.52 9.26
CA ALA A 32 6.10 -10.22 8.59
C ALA A 32 6.03 -9.86 7.09
N PHE A 33 7.07 -10.21 6.33
CA PHE A 33 7.21 -9.82 4.93
C PHE A 33 6.30 -10.58 3.95
N ILE A 34 5.89 -11.80 4.30
CA ILE A 34 5.08 -12.67 3.46
C ILE A 34 3.77 -12.96 4.19
N ASN A 35 2.65 -12.66 3.53
CA ASN A 35 1.29 -12.89 4.05
C ASN A 35 1.09 -12.30 5.47
N GLY A 36 1.64 -11.10 5.70
CA GLY A 36 1.51 -10.37 6.96
C GLY A 36 0.10 -9.81 7.18
N PRO A 37 -0.17 -9.22 8.37
CA PRO A 37 -1.49 -8.72 8.73
C PRO A 37 -2.02 -7.66 7.74
N ASP A 38 -1.13 -6.83 7.18
CA ASP A 38 -1.50 -5.79 6.22
C ASP A 38 -2.08 -6.36 4.91
N VAL A 39 -1.70 -7.58 4.51
CA VAL A 39 -2.25 -8.25 3.32
C VAL A 39 -3.70 -8.69 3.57
N GLY A 40 -4.00 -9.14 4.79
CA GLY A 40 -5.36 -9.50 5.21
C GLY A 40 -6.26 -8.28 5.29
N ALA A 41 -5.78 -7.20 5.92
CA ALA A 41 -6.51 -5.93 5.99
C ALA A 41 -6.80 -5.37 4.59
N PHE A 42 -5.79 -5.33 3.71
CA PHE A 42 -5.95 -4.88 2.33
C PHE A 42 -7.00 -5.70 1.58
N ARG A 43 -7.00 -7.02 1.75
CA ARG A 43 -8.01 -7.89 1.14
C ARG A 43 -9.42 -7.48 1.56
N GLU A 44 -9.66 -7.31 2.86
CA GLU A 44 -10.98 -6.96 3.40
C GLU A 44 -11.44 -5.57 2.92
N GLU A 45 -10.53 -4.58 2.97
CA GLU A 45 -10.78 -3.23 2.46
C GLU A 45 -11.11 -3.24 0.97
N PHE A 46 -10.41 -4.07 0.19
CA PHE A 46 -10.61 -4.14 -1.26
C PHE A 46 -11.87 -4.92 -1.64
N GLU A 47 -12.23 -5.96 -0.88
CA GLU A 47 -13.53 -6.64 -0.98
C GLU A 47 -14.68 -5.64 -0.79
N GLN A 48 -14.58 -4.80 0.25
CA GLN A 48 -15.56 -3.76 0.54
C GLN A 48 -15.59 -2.67 -0.54
N TYR A 49 -14.42 -2.17 -0.95
CA TYR A 49 -14.31 -1.12 -1.97
C TYR A 49 -14.91 -1.53 -3.31
N LEU A 50 -14.66 -2.78 -3.74
CA LEU A 50 -15.19 -3.31 -5.00
C LEU A 50 -16.64 -3.85 -4.87
N GLY A 51 -17.14 -4.02 -3.65
CA GLY A 51 -18.45 -4.63 -3.39
C GLY A 51 -18.51 -6.11 -3.80
N VAL A 52 -17.39 -6.83 -3.72
CA VAL A 52 -17.29 -8.24 -4.10
C VAL A 52 -17.11 -9.12 -2.87
N LYS A 53 -17.48 -10.39 -3.00
CA LYS A 53 -17.40 -11.33 -1.88
C LYS A 53 -15.96 -11.73 -1.53
N HIS A 54 -15.08 -11.80 -2.53
CA HIS A 54 -13.74 -12.32 -2.37
C HIS A 54 -12.72 -11.57 -3.21
N VAL A 55 -11.63 -11.14 -2.57
CA VAL A 55 -10.38 -10.72 -3.19
C VAL A 55 -9.31 -11.72 -2.80
N ILE A 56 -8.51 -12.16 -3.76
CA ILE A 56 -7.41 -13.09 -3.52
C ILE A 56 -6.11 -12.38 -3.94
N PRO A 57 -5.33 -11.86 -2.97
CA PRO A 57 -4.03 -11.26 -3.25
C PRO A 57 -3.08 -12.31 -3.86
N CYS A 58 -2.34 -11.93 -4.89
CA CYS A 58 -1.25 -12.73 -5.45
C CYS A 58 0.08 -11.97 -5.30
N ALA A 59 1.15 -12.70 -5.00
CA ALA A 59 2.52 -12.19 -4.89
C ALA A 59 3.44 -12.99 -5.80
#